data_AF-A0A7S1M4N5-F1
#
_entry.id   AF-A0A7S1M4N5-F1
#
_cell.length_a   1.000
_cell.length_b   1.000
_cell.length_c   1.000
_cell.angle_alpha   90.00
_cell.angle_beta   90.00
_cell.angle_gamma   90.00
#
_symmetry.space_group_name_H-M   'P 1'
#
loop_
_entity.id
_entity.type
_entity.pdbx_description
1 polymer ?
#
loop_
_entity_poly.entity_id
_entity_poly.type
_entity_poly.pdbx_seq_one_letter_code
_entity_poly.pdbx_strand_id
1 'polypeptide(L)'
;WKSPDAVTFMVMQAIIGSYKKGAGLVPGNISGNRITNAVANKMNVGCADEFEAFNLNYKDTGMFGFYVVCDEVAVEHAVGELMFGANLLSFSVTDEEVERAKRELKCSLFSGSGSASEQCAEVGKQVLAYGRGIPPAELILRIEAV
;
A
#
# COMPACT_ATOMS: atom_id res chain seq x y z
N TRP A 1 -6.70 -11.97 -9.17
CA TRP A 1 -5.47 -12.74 -8.79
C TRP A 1 -4.57 -13.10 -9.95
N LYS A 2 -5.05 -13.71 -11.04
CA LYS A 2 -4.18 -14.23 -12.12
C LYS A 2 -3.65 -13.19 -13.11
N SER A 3 -4.12 -11.94 -13.03
CA SER A 3 -3.63 -10.86 -13.89
C SER A 3 -2.14 -10.62 -13.63
N PRO A 4 -1.30 -10.44 -14.67
CA PRO A 4 0.10 -10.04 -14.50
C PRO A 4 0.23 -8.71 -13.74
N ASP A 5 -0.76 -7.82 -13.88
CA ASP A 5 -0.74 -6.48 -13.27
C ASP A 5 -1.05 -6.50 -11.76
N ALA A 6 -1.43 -7.65 -11.19
CA ALA A 6 -1.76 -7.74 -9.77
C ALA A 6 -0.59 -7.29 -8.88
N VAL A 7 0.64 -7.61 -9.27
CA VAL A 7 1.85 -7.19 -8.55
C VAL A 7 2.08 -5.69 -8.70
N THR A 8 1.82 -5.13 -9.88
CA THR A 8 1.87 -3.68 -10.12
C THR A 8 0.92 -2.94 -9.18
N PHE A 9 -0.32 -3.41 -9.01
CA PHE A 9 -1.26 -2.81 -8.07
C PHE A 9 -0.81 -2.94 -6.60
N MET A 10 -0.07 -3.99 -6.23
CA MET A 10 0.52 -4.09 -4.88
C MET A 10 1.63 -3.05 -4.68
N VAL A 11 2.45 -2.80 -5.71
CA VAL A 11 3.46 -1.73 -5.67
C VAL A 11 2.79 -0.35 -5.62
N MET A 12 1.75 -0.12 -6.42
CA MET A 12 0.95 1.12 -6.37
C MET A 12 0.36 1.37 -4.97
N GLN A 13 -0.18 0.31 -4.34
CA GLN A 13 -0.66 0.38 -2.96
C GLN A 13 0.46 0.81 -1.99
N ALA A 14 1.66 0.24 -2.12
CA ALA A 14 2.81 0.60 -1.30
C ALA A 14 3.34 2.02 -1.57
N ILE A 15 3.21 2.53 -2.80
CA ILE A 15 3.56 3.92 -3.13
C ILE A 15 2.65 4.88 -2.37
N ILE A 16 1.33 4.66 -2.38
CA ILE A 16 0.37 5.48 -1.60
C ILE A 16 0.58 5.28 -0.10
N GLY A 17 0.69 4.02 0.32
CA GLY A 17 0.93 3.62 1.70
C GLY A 17 -0.28 3.79 2.61
N SER A 18 0.01 3.86 3.91
CA SER A 18 -0.96 4.09 4.97
C SER A 18 -0.40 5.07 5.99
N TYR A 19 -1.29 5.61 6.81
CA TYR A 19 -0.97 6.56 7.86
C TYR A 19 -1.97 6.42 8.99
N LYS A 20 -1.47 6.51 10.22
CA LYS A 20 -2.31 6.62 11.40
C LYS A 20 -1.63 7.55 12.40
N LYS A 21 -2.34 8.60 12.81
CA LYS A 21 -1.84 9.64 13.68
C LYS A 21 -1.45 9.07 15.03
N GLY A 22 -0.23 9.38 15.47
CA GLY A 22 0.33 8.87 16.73
C GLY A 22 0.69 7.38 16.74
N ALA A 23 0.64 6.69 15.59
CA ALA A 23 1.06 5.31 15.46
C ALA A 23 2.35 5.17 14.62
N GLY A 24 3.16 4.16 14.95
CA GLY A 24 4.41 3.87 14.27
C GLY A 24 5.63 4.57 14.86
N LEU A 25 6.81 4.19 14.35
CA LEU A 25 8.11 4.74 14.80
C LEU A 25 8.43 6.10 14.16
N VAL A 26 7.89 6.35 12.96
CA VAL A 26 8.15 7.57 12.18
C VAL A 26 6.88 8.41 12.17
N PRO A 27 6.90 9.62 12.78
CA PRO A 27 5.79 10.57 12.67
C PRO A 27 5.50 10.86 11.20
N GLY A 28 4.22 10.89 10.82
CA GLY A 28 3.81 11.15 9.43
C GLY A 28 4.40 12.44 8.85
N ASN A 29 4.64 13.44 9.72
CA ASN A 29 5.17 14.75 9.35
C ASN A 29 6.60 14.69 8.78
N ILE A 30 7.37 13.63 9.09
CA ILE A 30 8.72 13.39 8.56
C ILE A 30 8.78 12.13 7.70
N SER A 31 7.62 11.59 7.29
CA SER A 31 7.57 10.42 6.43
C SER A 31 8.23 10.71 5.09
N GLY A 32 9.04 9.76 4.60
CA GLY A 32 9.60 9.79 3.25
C GLY A 32 8.56 9.45 2.17
N ASN A 33 7.38 8.96 2.55
CA ASN A 33 6.26 8.84 1.64
C ASN A 33 5.59 10.22 1.47
N ARG A 34 5.61 10.72 0.24
CA ARG A 34 5.07 12.04 -0.09
C ARG A 34 3.59 12.21 0.26
N ILE A 35 2.75 11.21 0.03
CA ILE A 35 1.31 11.30 0.30
C ILE A 35 1.07 11.29 1.81
N THR A 36 1.74 10.39 2.54
CA THR A 36 1.70 10.38 4.00
C THR A 36 2.16 11.72 4.58
N ASN A 37 3.25 12.28 4.06
CA ASN A 37 3.78 13.57 4.50
C ASN A 37 2.79 14.71 4.23
N ALA A 38 2.21 14.77 3.03
CA ALA A 38 1.26 15.78 2.64
C ALA A 38 0.00 15.75 3.51
N VAL A 39 -0.56 14.56 3.75
CA VAL A 39 -1.74 14.37 4.61
C VAL A 39 -1.44 14.74 6.06
N ALA A 40 -0.27 14.37 6.58
CA ALA A 40 0.11 14.63 7.97
C ALA A 40 0.47 16.10 8.25
N ASN A 41 0.95 16.85 7.25
CA ASN A 41 1.37 18.24 7.41
C ASN A 41 0.35 19.27 6.89
N LYS A 42 -0.72 18.85 6.19
CA LYS A 42 -1.71 19.79 5.65
C LYS A 42 -2.32 20.65 6.76
N MET A 43 -2.61 21.93 6.46
CA MET A 43 -3.12 22.91 7.44
C MET A 43 -2.24 23.14 8.69
N ASN A 44 -0.95 22.77 8.66
CA ASN A 44 -0.04 22.78 9.81
C ASN A 44 -0.40 21.82 10.96
N VAL A 45 -1.49 21.05 10.84
CA VAL A 45 -1.97 20.13 11.89
C VAL A 45 -2.29 18.71 11.39
N GLY A 46 -2.31 18.51 10.07
CA GLY A 46 -2.74 17.29 9.38
C GLY A 46 -4.22 17.34 8.98
N CYS A 47 -4.56 16.70 7.86
CA CYS A 47 -5.95 16.65 7.35
C CYS A 47 -6.66 15.31 7.57
N ALA A 48 -5.98 14.26 8.04
CA ALA A 48 -6.61 12.99 8.41
C ALA A 48 -6.02 12.42 9.70
N ASP A 49 -6.81 11.62 10.42
CA ASP A 49 -6.34 10.85 11.58
C ASP A 49 -5.83 9.47 11.14
N GLU A 50 -6.44 8.87 10.11
CA GLU A 50 -6.01 7.59 9.56
C GLU A 50 -6.33 7.55 8.05
N PHE A 51 -5.43 7.00 7.25
CA PHE A 51 -5.76 6.57 5.90
C PHE A 51 -5.02 5.29 5.56
N GLU A 52 -5.62 4.47 4.69
CA GLU A 52 -5.02 3.24 4.22
C GLU A 52 -5.40 3.00 2.77
N ALA A 53 -4.39 2.87 1.90
CA ALA A 53 -4.60 2.35 0.56
C ALA A 53 -4.82 0.84 0.61
N PHE A 54 -5.86 0.36 -0.05
CA PHE A 54 -6.19 -1.05 -0.13
C PHE A 54 -6.21 -1.54 -1.58
N ASN A 55 -5.78 -2.78 -1.77
CA ASN A 55 -5.88 -3.52 -3.01
C ASN A 55 -6.55 -4.87 -2.73
N LEU A 56 -7.79 -5.02 -3.16
CA LEU A 56 -8.58 -6.24 -3.00
C LEU A 56 -8.67 -6.96 -4.33
N ASN A 57 -8.09 -8.15 -4.39
CA ASN A 57 -8.14 -8.99 -5.57
C ASN A 57 -9.19 -10.08 -5.39
N TYR A 58 -10.07 -10.24 -6.36
CA TYR A 58 -10.98 -11.37 -6.51
C TYR A 58 -10.57 -12.24 -7.71
N LYS A 59 -11.34 -13.30 -7.97
CA LYS A 59 -11.03 -14.28 -9.01
C LYS A 59 -11.02 -13.65 -10.41
N ASP A 60 -12.00 -12.82 -10.68
CA ASP A 60 -12.35 -12.22 -11.96
C ASP A 60 -12.22 -10.69 -11.99
N THR A 61 -12.34 -10.05 -10.82
CA THR A 61 -12.22 -8.59 -10.67
C THR A 61 -11.29 -8.20 -9.52
N GLY A 62 -11.03 -6.91 -9.37
CA GLY A 62 -10.30 -6.33 -8.25
C GLY A 62 -10.81 -4.93 -7.93
N MET A 63 -10.48 -4.45 -6.75
CA MET A 63 -10.76 -3.10 -6.30
C MET A 63 -9.49 -2.48 -5.74
N PHE A 64 -9.19 -1.26 -6.19
CA PHE A 64 -8.13 -0.44 -5.66
C PHE A 64 -8.74 0.87 -5.16
N GLY A 65 -8.32 1.30 -3.98
CA GLY A 65 -8.85 2.53 -3.39
C GLY A 65 -8.15 2.86 -2.08
N PHE A 66 -8.73 3.81 -1.36
CA PHE A 66 -8.23 4.25 -0.07
C PHE A 66 -9.39 4.44 0.89
N TYR A 67 -9.13 4.11 2.14
CA TYR A 67 -9.98 4.41 3.29
C TYR A 67 -9.38 5.61 4.03
N VAL A 68 -10.23 6.50 4.54
CA VAL A 68 -9.79 7.69 5.28
C VAL A 68 -10.72 7.98 6.44
N VAL A 69 -10.13 8.34 7.58
CA VAL A 69 -10.78 8.84 8.79
C VAL A 69 -10.26 10.25 9.03
N CYS A 70 -11.15 11.22 9.02
CA CYS A 70 -10.82 12.62 9.23
C CYS A 70 -12.00 13.36 9.88
N ASP A 71 -11.71 14.52 10.44
CA ASP A 71 -12.72 15.45 10.93
C ASP A 71 -13.50 16.06 9.75
N GLU A 72 -14.77 16.41 9.96
CA GLU A 72 -15.70 16.94 8.96
C GLU A 72 -15.11 18.17 8.24
N VAL A 73 -14.43 19.04 8.99
CA VAL A 73 -13.81 20.27 8.48
C VAL A 73 -12.62 19.99 7.55
N ALA A 74 -11.99 18.82 7.68
CA ALA A 74 -10.79 18.44 6.94
C ALA A 74 -11.06 17.51 5.74
N VAL A 75 -12.30 17.03 5.56
CA VAL A 75 -12.67 16.02 4.54
C VAL A 75 -12.24 16.42 3.13
N GLU A 76 -12.56 17.66 2.71
CA GLU A 76 -12.22 18.14 1.36
C GLU A 76 -10.71 18.10 1.12
N HIS A 77 -9.93 18.46 2.13
CA HIS A 77 -8.48 18.46 2.04
C HIS A 77 -7.89 17.04 2.08
N ALA A 78 -8.44 16.15 2.91
CA ALA A 78 -8.02 14.75 2.98
C ALA A 78 -8.27 14.04 1.64
N VAL A 79 -9.47 14.19 1.08
CA VAL A 79 -9.83 13.63 -0.22
C VAL A 79 -8.99 14.26 -1.33
N GLY A 80 -8.76 15.57 -1.29
CA GLY A 80 -7.92 16.28 -2.25
C GLY A 80 -6.49 15.74 -2.33
N GLU A 81 -5.84 15.54 -1.18
CA GLU A 81 -4.47 14.98 -1.14
C GLU A 81 -4.41 13.52 -1.63
N LEU A 82 -5.40 12.69 -1.24
CA LEU A 82 -5.45 11.29 -1.69
C LEU A 82 -5.73 11.18 -3.20
N MET A 83 -6.63 12.00 -3.73
CA MET A 83 -6.90 12.06 -5.16
C MET A 83 -5.71 12.61 -5.95
N PHE A 84 -4.97 13.57 -5.39
CA PHE A 84 -3.72 14.04 -5.98
C PHE A 84 -2.69 12.90 -6.06
N GLY A 85 -2.52 12.15 -4.96
CA GLY A 85 -1.65 10.97 -4.92
C GLY A 85 -2.05 9.89 -5.93
N ALA A 86 -3.35 9.61 -6.05
CA ALA A 86 -3.85 8.63 -7.01
C ALA A 86 -3.64 9.06 -8.46
N ASN A 87 -3.87 10.34 -8.80
CA ASN A 87 -3.60 10.85 -10.14
C ASN A 87 -2.11 10.81 -10.46
N LEU A 88 -1.27 11.12 -9.48
CA LEU A 88 0.17 11.14 -9.66
C LEU A 88 0.76 9.79 -10.09
N LEU A 89 0.14 8.67 -9.67
CA LEU A 89 0.51 7.34 -10.14
C LEU A 89 0.50 7.20 -11.67
N SER A 90 -0.30 8.01 -12.36
CA SER A 90 -0.43 8.00 -13.82
C SER A 90 0.48 9.00 -14.55
N PHE A 91 1.05 9.99 -13.85
CA PHE A 91 1.72 11.13 -14.48
C PHE A 91 3.17 11.34 -14.04
N SER A 92 3.48 11.18 -12.75
CA SER A 92 4.75 11.67 -12.19
C SER A 92 5.19 10.92 -10.93
N VAL A 93 5.25 9.59 -11.05
CA VAL A 93 5.95 8.73 -10.08
C VAL A 93 7.44 8.79 -10.35
N THR A 94 8.25 8.94 -9.29
CA THR A 94 9.72 8.91 -9.42
C THR A 94 10.28 7.52 -9.13
N ASP A 95 11.46 7.23 -9.69
CA ASP A 95 12.14 5.94 -9.48
C ASP A 95 12.44 5.70 -7.99
N GLU A 96 12.74 6.76 -7.22
CA GLU A 96 12.97 6.65 -5.78
C GLU A 96 11.71 6.22 -5.02
N GLU A 97 10.53 6.73 -5.41
CA GLU A 97 9.25 6.33 -4.82
C GLU A 97 8.94 4.86 -5.10
N VAL A 98 9.22 4.39 -6.33
CA VAL A 98 9.06 2.99 -6.72
C VAL A 98 10.00 2.08 -5.94
N GLU A 99 11.29 2.41 -5.88
CA GLU A 99 12.29 1.60 -5.18
C GLU A 99 12.06 1.57 -3.67
N ARG A 100 11.54 2.64 -3.08
CA ARG A 100 11.06 2.65 -1.69
C ARG A 100 9.88 1.70 -1.52
N ALA A 101 8.85 1.82 -2.36
CA ALA A 101 7.64 1.02 -2.27
C ALA A 101 7.90 -0.47 -2.46
N LYS A 102 8.78 -0.86 -3.40
CA LYS A 102 9.22 -2.25 -3.57
C LYS A 102 9.87 -2.80 -2.30
N ARG A 103 10.74 -2.02 -1.65
CA ARG A 103 11.40 -2.42 -0.40
C ARG A 103 10.39 -2.57 0.74
N GLU A 104 9.49 -1.62 0.90
CA GLU A 104 8.43 -1.67 1.90
C GLU A 104 7.50 -2.88 1.68
N LEU A 105 7.13 -3.16 0.43
CA LEU A 105 6.29 -4.32 0.08
C LEU A 105 7.00 -5.65 0.40
N LYS A 106 8.27 -5.79 0.06
CA LYS A 106 9.06 -6.98 0.42
C LYS A 106 9.16 -7.14 1.93
N CYS A 107 9.45 -6.06 2.66
CA CYS A 107 9.45 -6.08 4.12
C CYS A 107 8.08 -6.49 4.66
N SER A 108 6.98 -5.92 4.19
CA SER A 108 5.63 -6.27 4.64
C SER A 108 5.27 -7.73 4.39
N LEU A 109 5.64 -8.29 3.23
CA LEU A 109 5.35 -9.68 2.88
C LEU A 109 6.18 -10.69 3.68
N PHE A 110 7.41 -10.34 4.03
CA PHE A 110 8.37 -11.27 4.65
C PHE A 110 8.72 -10.96 6.11
N SER A 111 8.29 -9.83 6.68
CA SER A 111 8.51 -9.51 8.10
C SER A 111 7.54 -10.24 9.03
N GLY A 112 6.68 -11.11 8.50
CA GLY A 112 5.74 -11.90 9.30
C GLY A 112 6.45 -12.88 10.21
N SER A 113 6.33 -12.65 11.52
CA SER A 113 6.56 -13.65 12.57
C SER A 113 5.40 -14.65 12.57
N GLY A 114 5.33 -15.51 11.55
CA GLY A 114 4.16 -16.36 11.34
C GLY A 114 4.24 -17.62 12.19
N SER A 115 3.30 -17.77 13.13
CA SER A 115 2.96 -19.08 13.69
C SER A 115 2.70 -20.09 12.57
N ALA A 116 2.87 -21.40 12.84
CA ALA A 116 2.61 -22.43 11.84
C ALA A 116 1.20 -22.34 11.22
N SER A 117 0.22 -21.84 11.99
CA SER A 117 -1.15 -21.62 11.51
C SER A 117 -1.26 -20.52 10.46
N GLU A 118 -0.57 -19.40 10.64
CA GLU A 118 -0.59 -18.27 9.68
C GLU A 118 0.09 -18.66 8.38
N GLN A 119 1.22 -19.38 8.47
CA GLN A 119 1.90 -19.92 7.29
C GLN A 119 1.01 -20.91 6.52
N CYS A 120 0.30 -21.79 7.23
CA CYS A 120 -0.64 -22.72 6.62
C CYS A 120 -1.81 -21.99 5.92
N ALA A 121 -2.37 -20.97 6.57
CA ALA A 121 -3.45 -20.16 6.00
C ALA A 121 -3.00 -19.43 4.72
N GLU A 122 -1.79 -18.88 4.69
CA GLU A 122 -1.24 -18.20 3.53
C GLU A 122 -1.02 -19.16 2.35
N VAL A 123 -0.43 -20.33 2.60
CA VAL A 123 -0.30 -21.38 1.56
C VAL A 123 -1.68 -21.79 1.03
N GLY A 124 -2.66 -21.96 1.91
CA GLY A 124 -4.04 -22.27 1.53
C GLY A 124 -4.65 -21.21 0.62
N LYS A 125 -4.49 -19.92 0.95
CA LYS A 125 -4.94 -18.80 0.10
C LYS A 125 -4.28 -18.82 -1.27
N GLN A 126 -2.98 -19.06 -1.35
CA GLN A 126 -2.26 -19.10 -2.63
C GLN A 126 -2.72 -20.28 -3.51
N VAL A 127 -2.92 -21.45 -2.91
CA VAL A 127 -3.45 -22.62 -3.63
C VAL A 127 -4.85 -22.34 -4.17
N LEU A 128 -5.72 -21.68 -3.40
CA LEU A 128 -7.06 -21.29 -3.86
C LEU A 128 -7.02 -20.21 -4.96
N ALA A 129 -6.15 -19.21 -4.84
CA ALA A 129 -6.08 -18.09 -5.75
C ALA A 129 -5.38 -18.43 -7.09
N TYR A 130 -4.26 -19.17 -7.02
CA TYR A 130 -3.38 -19.42 -8.15
C TYR A 130 -3.36 -20.88 -8.61
N GLY A 131 -3.84 -21.81 -7.80
CA GLY A 131 -3.73 -23.26 -8.05
C GLY A 131 -2.37 -23.85 -7.64
N ARG A 132 -1.47 -23.04 -7.06
CA ARG A 132 -0.15 -23.46 -6.56
C ARG A 132 0.35 -22.52 -5.47
N GLY A 133 1.27 -22.99 -4.64
CA GLY A 133 2.07 -22.12 -3.78
C GLY A 133 3.10 -21.35 -4.61
N ILE A 134 3.19 -20.04 -4.43
CA ILE A 134 4.18 -19.21 -5.13
C ILE A 134 5.45 -19.17 -4.28
N PRO A 135 6.61 -19.61 -4.81
CA PRO A 135 7.86 -19.51 -4.09
C PRO A 135 8.18 -18.05 -3.75
N PRO A 136 8.69 -17.75 -2.53
CA PRO A 136 9.11 -16.41 -2.15
C PRO A 136 10.04 -15.73 -3.17
N ALA A 137 11.01 -16.50 -3.72
CA ALA A 137 11.95 -16.00 -4.72
C ALA A 137 11.26 -15.54 -6.01
N GLU A 138 10.22 -16.25 -6.44
CA GLU A 138 9.45 -15.87 -7.63
C GLU A 138 8.70 -14.56 -7.40
N LEU A 139 8.10 -14.40 -6.21
CA LEU A 139 7.37 -13.18 -5.87
C LEU A 139 8.31 -11.97 -5.80
N ILE A 140 9.50 -12.13 -5.22
CA ILE A 140 10.53 -11.07 -5.18
C ILE A 140 10.92 -10.65 -6.60
N LEU A 141 11.20 -11.60 -7.50
CA LEU A 141 11.54 -11.29 -8.88
C LEU A 141 10.42 -10.54 -9.62
N ARG A 142 9.16 -10.91 -9.37
CA ARG A 142 8.00 -10.21 -9.93
C ARG A 142 7.89 -8.77 -9.40
N ILE A 143 8.21 -8.52 -8.13
CA ILE A 143 8.20 -7.17 -7.55
C ILE A 143 9.36 -6.33 -8.12
N GLU A 144 10.54 -6.92 -8.31
CA GLU A 144 11.69 -6.21 -8.90
C GLU A 144 11.48 -5.83 -10.38
N ALA A 145 10.68 -6.61 -11.10
CA ALA A 145 10.41 -6.41 -12.52
C ALA A 145 9.41 -5.27 -12.82
N VAL A 146 8.69 -4.79 -11.79
CA VAL A 146 7.84 -3.58 -11.87
C VAL A 146 8.71 -2.34 -11.91
#